data_AF-A0A943BMT4-F1
#
_entry.id   AF-A0A943BMT4-F1
#
_cell.length_a   1.000
_cell.length_b   1.000
_cell.length_c   1.000
_cell.angle_alpha   90.00
_cell.angle_beta   90.00
_cell.angle_gamma   90.00
#
_symmetry.space_group_name_H-M   'P 1'
#
loop_
_entity.id
_entity.type
_entity.pdbx_description
1 polymer ?
#
loop_
_entity_poly.entity_id
_entity_poly.type
_entity_poly.pdbx_seq_one_letter_code
_entity_poly.pdbx_strand_id
1 'polypeptide(L)'
;MSGNKKKIVKITLGILAGYVLIMLIGYMGVVFYFSSHFQKGTIINGIDCGNKTVEQVKKELQKQVSDYKLKIEEIDGKTETISAVQIELTYVDDKKVDALLEAQDSWSWMSGISEKDTYEVELNTSYKEELLGEVLEELSCFQEENIIEPQNAHLQRQEDQYVIIPEVEGTKLNREKMEREVKKAIENGTEEIDLEELGCYEKPQVYQDDERLQKDLKEKNEMLRMKELAGESGIEIF
;
A
#
# COMPACT_ATOMS: atom_id res chain seq x y z
N MET A 1 -31.43 -1.53 78.56
CA MET A 1 -30.54 -2.00 77.46
C MET A 1 -30.93 -1.51 76.04
N SER A 2 -31.98 -0.70 75.85
CA SER A 2 -32.46 -0.26 74.51
C SER A 2 -31.73 0.98 73.94
N GLY A 3 -31.29 1.93 74.78
CA GLY A 3 -30.68 3.20 74.34
C GLY A 3 -29.29 3.09 73.71
N ASN A 4 -28.42 2.22 74.24
CA ASN A 4 -27.06 2.03 73.69
C ASN A 4 -27.09 1.30 72.34
N LYS A 5 -28.01 0.35 72.14
CA LYS A 5 -28.22 -0.30 70.85
C LYS A 5 -28.65 0.70 69.77
N LYS A 6 -29.56 1.63 70.09
CA LYS A 6 -29.99 2.70 69.15
C LYS A 6 -28.86 3.68 68.80
N LYS A 7 -27.96 4.01 69.75
CA LYS A 7 -26.78 4.86 69.48
C LYS A 7 -25.77 4.16 68.57
N ILE A 8 -25.48 2.88 68.84
CA ILE A 8 -24.56 2.08 68.02
C ILE A 8 -25.09 1.96 66.58
N VAL A 9 -26.38 1.65 66.40
CA VAL A 9 -27.01 1.57 65.06
C VAL A 9 -26.89 2.88 64.28
N LYS A 10 -27.06 4.04 64.93
CA LYS A 10 -26.91 5.35 64.27
C LYS A 10 -25.47 5.62 63.82
N ILE A 11 -24.49 5.26 64.66
CA ILE A 11 -23.06 5.42 64.32
C ILE A 11 -22.69 4.49 63.16
N THR A 12 -23.11 3.22 63.20
CA THR A 12 -22.84 2.27 62.11
C THR A 12 -23.52 2.68 60.80
N LEU A 13 -24.74 3.22 60.84
CA LEU A 13 -25.41 3.77 59.65
C LEU A 13 -24.65 4.97 59.07
N GLY A 14 -24.14 5.86 59.94
CA GLY A 14 -23.37 7.03 59.52
C GLY A 14 -22.05 6.63 58.85
N ILE A 15 -21.35 5.64 59.40
CA ILE A 15 -20.11 5.09 58.79
C ILE A 15 -20.43 4.44 57.44
N LEU A 16 -21.49 3.62 57.35
CA LEU A 16 -21.90 2.99 56.10
C LEU A 16 -22.29 4.02 55.05
N ALA A 17 -23.06 5.05 55.42
CA ALA A 17 -23.43 6.14 54.52
C ALA A 17 -22.22 6.94 54.03
N GLY A 18 -21.25 7.21 54.91
CA GLY A 18 -19.98 7.84 54.54
C GLY A 18 -19.19 6.99 53.54
N TYR A 19 -19.14 5.68 53.74
CA TYR A 19 -18.49 4.75 52.81
C TYR A 19 -19.15 4.72 51.43
N VAL A 20 -20.50 4.64 51.40
CA VAL A 20 -21.26 4.69 50.14
C VAL A 20 -21.02 6.00 49.39
N LEU A 21 -20.96 7.14 50.11
CA LEU A 21 -20.67 8.43 49.48
C LEU A 21 -19.27 8.46 48.85
N ILE A 22 -18.26 7.92 49.52
CA ILE A 22 -16.89 7.84 48.98
C ILE A 22 -16.85 6.96 47.73
N MET A 23 -17.54 5.81 47.74
CA MET A 23 -17.65 4.95 46.57
C MET A 23 -18.32 5.65 45.37
N LEU A 24 -19.40 6.40 45.61
CA LEU A 24 -20.09 7.16 44.57
C LEU A 24 -19.18 8.23 43.95
N ILE A 25 -18.41 8.95 44.78
CA ILE A 25 -17.44 9.94 44.29
C ILE A 25 -16.35 9.27 43.45
N GLY A 26 -15.81 8.15 43.92
CA GLY A 26 -14.81 7.37 43.18
C GLY A 26 -15.34 6.90 41.82
N TYR A 27 -16.56 6.34 41.81
CA TYR A 27 -17.22 5.89 40.58
C TYR A 27 -17.42 7.03 39.58
N MET A 28 -17.98 8.17 40.01
CA MET A 28 -18.17 9.35 39.15
C MET A 28 -16.84 9.89 38.60
N GLY A 29 -15.77 9.84 39.40
CA GLY A 29 -14.43 10.22 38.92
C GLY A 29 -13.93 9.34 37.79
N VAL A 30 -14.19 8.03 37.85
CA VAL A 30 -13.83 7.09 36.77
C VAL A 30 -14.71 7.27 35.53
N VAL A 31 -16.02 7.50 35.71
CA VAL A 31 -16.93 7.84 34.60
C VAL A 31 -16.46 9.11 33.87
N PHE A 32 -16.09 10.15 34.62
CA PHE A 32 -15.55 11.39 34.06
C PHE A 32 -14.20 11.18 33.34
N TYR A 33 -13.36 10.26 33.82
CA TYR A 33 -12.12 9.92 33.14
C TYR A 33 -12.38 9.28 31.76
N PHE A 34 -13.26 8.27 31.72
CA PHE A 34 -13.61 7.57 30.48
C PHE A 34 -14.54 8.35 29.54
N SER A 35 -15.07 9.51 29.95
CA SER A 35 -15.73 10.42 29.02
C SER A 35 -14.75 11.17 28.10
N SER A 36 -13.44 11.06 28.35
CA SER A 36 -12.37 11.69 27.55
C SER A 36 -11.26 10.70 27.13
N HIS A 37 -11.30 9.48 27.65
CA HIS A 37 -10.33 8.42 27.36
C HIS A 37 -11.08 7.15 26.96
N PHE A 38 -10.52 6.41 26.01
CA PHE A 38 -11.04 5.10 25.67
C PHE A 38 -10.94 4.14 26.85
N GLN A 39 -11.93 3.27 26.99
CA GLN A 39 -11.96 2.24 28.01
C GLN A 39 -10.81 1.25 27.83
N LYS A 40 -10.45 0.58 28.92
CA LYS A 40 -9.44 -0.49 28.86
C LYS A 40 -9.92 -1.56 27.89
N GLY A 41 -8.99 -2.15 27.13
CA GLY A 41 -9.31 -3.20 26.18
C GLY A 41 -9.82 -2.72 24.82
N THR A 42 -10.01 -1.41 24.62
CA THR A 42 -10.32 -0.84 23.30
C THR A 42 -9.12 -0.96 22.36
N ILE A 43 -9.34 -1.56 21.20
CA ILE A 43 -8.36 -1.72 20.12
C ILE A 43 -8.93 -1.06 18.87
N ILE A 44 -8.18 -0.16 18.24
CA ILE A 44 -8.56 0.49 16.97
C ILE A 44 -7.45 0.21 15.95
N ASN A 45 -7.79 -0.45 14.84
CA ASN A 45 -6.85 -0.83 13.77
C ASN A 45 -5.61 -1.57 14.31
N GLY A 46 -5.83 -2.47 15.28
CA GLY A 46 -4.77 -3.22 15.96
C GLY A 46 -3.98 -2.45 17.03
N ILE A 47 -4.22 -1.15 17.23
CA ILE A 47 -3.57 -0.33 18.25
C ILE A 47 -4.32 -0.44 19.58
N ASP A 48 -3.62 -0.73 20.69
CA ASP A 48 -4.21 -0.66 22.03
C ASP A 48 -4.46 0.81 22.41
N CYS A 49 -5.74 1.19 22.40
CA CYS A 49 -6.21 2.54 22.68
C CYS A 49 -6.63 2.73 24.14
N GLY A 50 -6.53 1.69 24.98
CA GLY A 50 -7.03 1.74 26.35
C GLY A 50 -6.39 2.85 27.18
N ASN A 51 -7.23 3.66 27.82
CA ASN A 51 -6.85 4.86 28.59
C ASN A 51 -6.15 5.96 27.75
N LYS A 52 -6.24 5.93 26.42
CA LYS A 52 -5.76 7.01 25.55
C LYS A 52 -6.88 7.99 25.23
N THR A 53 -6.53 9.25 25.01
CA THR A 53 -7.45 10.24 24.41
C THR A 53 -7.54 10.06 22.90
N VAL A 54 -8.56 10.65 22.27
CA VAL A 54 -8.70 10.72 20.80
C VAL A 54 -7.42 11.24 20.15
N GLU A 55 -6.84 12.33 20.66
CA GLU A 55 -5.61 12.92 20.12
C GLU A 55 -4.41 11.98 20.19
N GLN A 56 -4.30 11.20 21.27
CA GLN A 56 -3.24 10.20 21.40
C GLN A 56 -3.44 9.05 20.42
N VAL A 57 -4.68 8.59 20.20
CA VAL A 57 -4.97 7.56 19.19
C VAL A 57 -4.66 8.05 17.79
N LYS A 58 -5.11 9.26 17.41
CA LYS A 58 -4.80 9.87 16.12
C LYS A 58 -3.30 10.00 15.87
N LYS A 59 -2.52 10.32 16.90
CA LYS A 59 -1.06 10.37 16.81
C LYS A 59 -0.45 8.99 16.54
N GLU A 60 -0.99 7.93 17.12
CA GLU A 60 -0.53 6.55 16.87
C GLU A 60 -0.94 6.09 15.45
N LEU A 61 -2.14 6.47 14.97
CA LEU A 61 -2.54 6.23 13.58
C LEU A 61 -1.64 6.99 12.60
N GLN A 62 -1.33 8.25 12.86
CA GLN A 62 -0.36 9.01 12.07
C GLN A 62 1.02 8.33 12.07
N LYS A 63 1.45 7.77 13.20
CA LYS A 63 2.70 7.02 13.26
C LYS A 63 2.66 5.75 12.40
N GLN A 64 1.56 5.00 12.48
CA GLN A 64 1.34 3.82 11.63
C GLN A 64 1.39 4.19 10.14
N VAL A 65 0.77 5.31 9.75
CA VAL A 65 0.86 5.86 8.38
C VAL A 65 2.30 6.27 8.03
N SER A 66 3.03 6.88 8.95
CA SER A 66 4.43 7.30 8.72
C SER A 66 5.41 6.13 8.60
N ASP A 67 5.08 4.96 9.15
CA ASP A 67 5.89 3.75 9.04
C ASP A 67 5.65 3.02 7.69
N TYR A 68 4.64 3.42 6.91
CA TYR A 68 4.32 2.84 5.61
C TYR A 68 5.46 3.01 4.59
N LYS A 69 5.64 1.95 3.80
CA LYS A 69 6.58 1.89 2.67
C LYS A 69 5.93 1.08 1.55
N LEU A 70 6.02 1.61 0.34
CA LEU A 70 5.70 0.87 -0.87
C LEU A 70 6.99 0.32 -1.46
N LYS A 71 7.11 -1.00 -1.52
CA LYS A 71 8.17 -1.70 -2.27
C LYS A 71 7.73 -1.85 -3.73
N ILE A 72 8.62 -1.55 -4.66
CA ILE A 72 8.39 -1.67 -6.11
C ILE A 72 9.37 -2.73 -6.62
N GLU A 73 8.87 -3.82 -7.19
CA GLU A 73 9.67 -4.88 -7.81
C GLU A 73 9.74 -4.67 -9.33
N GLU A 74 10.97 -4.66 -9.85
CA GLU A 74 11.28 -4.51 -11.26
C GLU A 74 11.46 -5.87 -11.96
N ILE A 75 11.37 -5.89 -13.29
CA ILE A 75 11.50 -7.09 -14.14
C ILE A 75 12.84 -7.84 -13.99
N ASP A 76 13.89 -7.18 -13.52
CA ASP A 76 15.20 -7.81 -13.27
C ASP A 76 15.38 -8.27 -11.81
N GLY A 77 14.32 -8.19 -11.00
CA GLY A 77 14.29 -8.55 -9.58
C GLY A 77 14.92 -7.49 -8.67
N LYS A 78 15.31 -6.32 -9.19
CA LYS A 78 15.66 -5.17 -8.35
C LYS A 78 14.40 -4.63 -7.67
N THR A 79 14.64 -3.97 -6.55
CA THR A 79 13.56 -3.42 -5.74
C THR A 79 13.88 -2.00 -5.32
N GLU A 80 12.92 -1.11 -5.50
CA GLU A 80 12.97 0.26 -5.03
C GLU A 80 11.91 0.50 -3.94
N THR A 81 11.99 1.61 -3.22
CA THR A 81 11.04 1.89 -2.13
C THR A 81 10.66 3.35 -2.06
N ILE A 82 9.36 3.60 -1.99
CA ILE A 82 8.79 4.91 -1.68
C ILE A 82 8.28 4.86 -0.24
N SER A 83 8.88 5.67 0.63
CA SER A 83 8.45 5.79 2.02
C SER A 83 7.39 6.87 2.21
N ALA A 84 6.51 6.68 3.18
CA ALA A 84 5.54 7.69 3.62
C ALA A 84 6.18 9.04 3.93
N VAL A 85 7.40 9.04 4.47
CA VAL A 85 8.13 10.26 4.82
C VAL A 85 8.52 11.06 3.57
N GLN A 86 8.97 10.40 2.50
CA GLN A 86 9.41 11.07 1.27
C GLN A 86 8.27 11.84 0.60
N ILE A 87 7.04 11.30 0.67
CA ILE A 87 5.85 11.92 0.04
C ILE A 87 4.99 12.73 1.03
N GLU A 88 5.45 12.88 2.27
CA GLU A 88 4.68 13.45 3.38
C GLU A 88 3.26 12.85 3.51
N LEU A 89 3.17 11.52 3.50
CA LEU A 89 1.91 10.81 3.72
C LEU A 89 1.41 11.06 5.15
N THR A 90 0.17 11.54 5.25
CA THR A 90 -0.47 11.95 6.50
C THR A 90 -1.82 11.31 6.67
N TYR A 91 -2.16 11.01 7.91
CA TYR A 91 -3.50 10.60 8.31
C TYR A 91 -4.47 11.79 8.23
N VAL A 92 -5.63 11.58 7.61
CA VAL A 92 -6.71 12.56 7.51
C VAL A 92 -7.74 12.26 8.60
N ASP A 93 -7.88 13.19 9.55
CA ASP A 93 -8.88 13.11 10.61
C ASP A 93 -10.31 13.27 10.06
N ASP A 94 -11.00 12.15 9.89
CA ASP A 94 -12.39 12.07 9.44
C ASP A 94 -13.41 11.98 10.59
N LYS A 95 -12.97 12.24 11.83
CA LYS A 95 -13.78 12.19 13.06
C LYS A 95 -14.34 10.82 13.44
N LYS A 96 -13.94 9.73 12.77
CA LYS A 96 -14.38 8.37 13.16
C LYS A 96 -13.88 7.97 14.54
N VAL A 97 -12.63 8.32 14.88
CA VAL A 97 -12.07 8.05 16.22
C VAL A 97 -12.83 8.85 17.30
N ASP A 98 -13.17 10.10 17.02
CA ASP A 98 -13.98 10.95 17.91
C ASP A 98 -15.36 10.31 18.15
N ALA A 99 -16.02 9.87 17.07
CA ALA A 99 -17.33 9.21 17.13
C ALA A 99 -17.29 7.90 17.94
N LEU A 100 -16.20 7.12 17.88
CA LEU A 100 -16.03 5.94 18.71
C LEU A 100 -15.98 6.29 20.20
N LEU A 101 -15.27 7.36 20.58
CA LEU A 101 -15.24 7.81 21.97
C LEU A 101 -16.60 8.35 22.42
N GLU A 102 -17.29 9.12 21.56
CA GLU A 102 -18.62 9.66 21.86
C GLU A 102 -19.68 8.57 22.04
N ALA A 103 -19.59 7.48 21.28
CA ALA A 103 -20.49 6.33 21.38
C ALA A 103 -20.18 5.42 22.60
N GLN A 104 -19.01 5.55 23.20
CA GLN A 104 -18.58 4.74 24.34
C GLN A 104 -19.44 5.02 25.59
N ASP A 105 -20.04 3.98 26.16
CA ASP A 105 -20.74 4.10 27.44
C ASP A 105 -19.76 4.17 28.62
N SER A 106 -19.44 5.39 29.04
CA SER A 106 -18.54 5.67 30.17
C SER A 106 -19.07 5.14 31.52
N TRP A 107 -20.37 4.89 31.65
CA TRP A 107 -20.94 4.33 32.89
C TRP A 107 -20.63 2.85 33.04
N SER A 108 -20.49 2.12 31.94
CA SER A 108 -20.23 0.68 31.95
C SER A 108 -18.74 0.33 32.04
N TRP A 109 -17.87 1.23 32.49
CA TRP A 109 -16.40 1.03 32.51
C TRP A 109 -15.91 -0.23 33.24
N MET A 110 -16.71 -0.80 34.16
CA MET A 110 -16.38 -2.06 34.84
C MET A 110 -16.47 -3.29 33.92
N SER A 111 -17.25 -3.25 32.82
CA SER A 111 -17.31 -4.35 31.83
C SER A 111 -16.07 -4.40 30.96
N GLY A 112 -15.49 -3.25 30.61
CA GLY A 112 -14.23 -3.13 29.86
C GLY A 112 -12.97 -3.64 30.59
N ILE A 113 -13.10 -4.19 31.80
CA ILE A 113 -12.00 -4.85 32.52
C ILE A 113 -11.77 -6.28 32.01
N SER A 114 -12.77 -6.91 31.37
CA SER A 114 -12.69 -8.30 30.91
C SER A 114 -12.89 -8.51 29.41
N GLU A 115 -13.60 -7.63 28.72
CA GLU A 115 -13.89 -7.75 27.28
C GLU A 115 -13.02 -6.77 26.48
N LYS A 116 -12.60 -7.21 25.28
CA LYS A 116 -11.86 -6.38 24.33
C LYS A 116 -12.81 -5.90 23.26
N ASP A 117 -12.93 -4.60 23.10
CA ASP A 117 -13.69 -3.99 22.01
C ASP A 117 -12.73 -3.65 20.88
N THR A 118 -12.86 -4.34 19.75
CA THR A 118 -12.01 -4.10 18.57
C THR A 118 -12.80 -3.40 17.48
N TYR A 119 -12.24 -2.31 16.96
CA TYR A 119 -12.81 -1.49 15.91
C TYR A 119 -11.83 -1.39 14.75
N GLU A 120 -12.37 -1.41 13.54
CA GLU A 120 -11.65 -1.07 12.32
C GLU A 120 -12.26 0.20 11.77
N VAL A 121 -11.44 1.25 11.71
CA VAL A 121 -11.78 2.50 11.03
C VAL A 121 -10.98 2.57 9.74
N GLU A 122 -11.64 3.02 8.68
CA GLU A 122 -10.95 3.30 7.42
C GLU A 122 -9.88 4.37 7.63
N LEU A 123 -8.64 4.06 7.27
CA LEU A 123 -7.50 4.98 7.38
C LEU A 123 -7.43 5.84 6.13
N ASN A 124 -8.09 6.99 6.19
CA ASN A 124 -7.97 8.00 5.15
C ASN A 124 -6.59 8.67 5.22
N THR A 125 -5.91 8.75 4.08
CA THR A 125 -4.58 9.36 3.97
C THR A 125 -4.52 10.42 2.87
N SER A 126 -3.57 11.34 2.98
CA SER A 126 -3.23 12.32 1.94
C SER A 126 -1.71 12.42 1.85
N TYR A 127 -1.19 12.66 0.65
CA TYR A 127 0.24 12.91 0.40
C TYR A 127 0.43 14.13 -0.50
N LYS A 128 1.67 14.60 -0.65
CA LYS A 128 2.00 15.67 -1.59
C LYS A 128 2.32 15.09 -2.95
N GLU A 129 1.43 15.34 -3.92
CA GLU A 129 1.59 14.93 -5.32
C GLU A 129 2.92 15.38 -5.94
N GLU A 130 3.36 16.60 -5.63
CA GLU A 130 4.65 17.15 -6.08
C GLU A 130 5.83 16.29 -5.62
N LEU A 131 5.86 15.92 -4.32
CA LEU A 131 6.92 15.08 -3.76
C LEU A 131 6.88 13.65 -4.31
N LEU A 132 5.68 13.11 -4.58
CA LEU A 132 5.58 11.82 -5.26
C LEU A 132 6.20 11.90 -6.66
N GLY A 133 5.94 12.97 -7.41
CA GLY A 133 6.54 13.21 -8.71
C GLY A 133 8.07 13.27 -8.65
N GLU A 134 8.63 14.01 -7.69
CA GLU A 134 10.07 14.10 -7.45
C GLU A 134 10.68 12.72 -7.14
N VAL A 135 10.07 11.95 -6.22
CA VAL A 135 10.54 10.61 -5.86
C VAL A 135 10.50 9.66 -7.06
N LEU A 136 9.45 9.72 -7.89
CA LEU A 136 9.36 8.91 -9.10
C LEU A 136 10.45 9.25 -10.12
N GLU A 137 10.88 10.52 -10.21
CA GLU A 137 11.99 10.93 -11.08
C GLU A 137 13.35 10.45 -10.59
N GLU A 138 13.50 10.22 -9.28
CA GLU A 138 14.74 9.71 -8.67
C GLU A 138 14.86 8.19 -8.73
N LEU A 139 13.78 7.46 -9.06
CA LEU A 139 13.82 5.99 -9.16
C LEU A 139 14.80 5.55 -10.24
N SER A 140 15.55 4.49 -9.92
CA SER A 140 16.57 3.90 -10.77
C SER A 140 15.99 3.41 -12.10
N CYS A 141 14.76 2.88 -12.09
CA CYS A 141 14.06 2.39 -13.28
C CYS A 141 13.70 3.47 -14.31
N PHE A 142 13.81 4.76 -13.93
CA PHE A 142 13.62 5.90 -14.82
C PHE A 142 14.92 6.58 -15.26
N GLN A 143 16.08 6.12 -14.77
CA GLN A 143 17.38 6.68 -15.18
C GLN A 143 17.79 6.11 -16.54
N GLU A 144 18.24 6.97 -17.46
CA GLU A 144 18.54 6.60 -18.85
C GLU A 144 19.52 5.43 -18.97
N GLU A 145 20.50 5.33 -18.06
CA GLU A 145 21.49 4.25 -18.02
C GLU A 145 20.91 2.86 -17.71
N ASN A 146 19.72 2.79 -17.10
CA ASN A 146 19.05 1.54 -16.72
C ASN A 146 17.94 1.15 -17.72
N ILE A 147 17.66 2.01 -18.71
CA ILE A 147 16.59 1.79 -19.69
C ILE A 147 17.14 1.05 -20.92
N ILE A 148 16.56 -0.11 -21.19
CA ILE A 148 16.73 -0.86 -22.44
C ILE A 148 15.44 -0.66 -23.24
N GLU A 149 15.54 -0.01 -24.40
CA GLU A 149 14.39 0.17 -25.30
C GLU A 149 13.91 -1.18 -25.85
N PRO A 150 12.59 -1.45 -25.87
CA PRO A 150 12.05 -2.63 -26.53
C PRO A 150 12.34 -2.58 -28.03
N GLN A 151 12.77 -3.70 -28.61
CA GLN A 151 13.07 -3.79 -30.04
C GLN A 151 12.30 -4.91 -30.67
N ASN A 152 11.65 -4.62 -31.80
CA ASN A 152 10.96 -5.63 -32.58
C ASN A 152 11.93 -6.65 -33.17
N ALA A 153 11.49 -7.91 -33.24
CA ALA A 153 12.12 -8.91 -34.06
C ALA A 153 12.13 -8.45 -35.53
N HIS A 154 13.22 -8.72 -36.24
CA HIS A 154 13.38 -8.29 -37.63
C HIS A 154 14.26 -9.23 -38.44
N LEU A 155 14.15 -9.14 -39.77
CA LEU A 155 15.00 -9.90 -40.68
C LEU A 155 16.32 -9.17 -40.93
N GLN A 156 17.42 -9.88 -40.76
CA GLN A 156 18.75 -9.42 -41.12
C GLN A 156 19.35 -10.30 -42.21
N ARG A 157 19.97 -9.68 -43.21
CA ARG A 157 20.75 -10.40 -44.22
C ARG A 157 22.12 -10.77 -43.62
N GLN A 158 22.41 -12.06 -43.56
CA GLN A 158 23.75 -12.60 -43.38
C GLN A 158 24.26 -13.13 -44.73
N GLU A 159 25.55 -13.48 -44.83
CA GLU A 159 26.25 -13.77 -46.09
C GLU A 159 25.40 -14.58 -47.08
N ASP A 160 24.90 -15.75 -46.65
CA ASP A 160 24.20 -16.69 -47.53
C ASP A 160 22.70 -16.82 -47.24
N GLN A 161 22.15 -16.12 -46.24
CA GLN A 161 20.74 -16.24 -45.87
C GLN A 161 20.21 -15.04 -45.10
N TYR A 162 18.90 -14.86 -45.12
CA TYR A 162 18.19 -14.07 -44.13
C TYR A 162 17.96 -14.90 -42.87
N VAL A 163 18.09 -14.25 -41.72
CA VAL A 163 17.76 -14.80 -40.39
C VAL A 163 16.84 -13.85 -39.65
N ILE A 164 16.08 -14.38 -38.70
CA ILE A 164 15.35 -13.56 -37.72
C ILE A 164 16.31 -13.21 -36.59
N ILE A 165 16.46 -11.91 -36.32
CA ILE A 165 17.00 -11.40 -35.07
C ILE A 165 15.82 -11.27 -34.12
N PRO A 166 15.81 -11.99 -32.98
CA PRO A 166 14.72 -11.92 -32.02
C PRO A 166 14.52 -10.52 -31.45
N GLU A 167 13.31 -10.30 -30.95
CA GLU A 167 12.92 -9.15 -30.18
C GLU A 167 13.74 -8.99 -28.90
N VAL A 168 13.82 -7.75 -28.43
CA VAL A 168 14.32 -7.41 -27.10
C VAL A 168 13.11 -6.87 -26.32
N GLU A 169 12.76 -7.53 -25.21
CA GLU A 169 11.65 -7.11 -24.34
C GLU A 169 11.88 -5.70 -23.78
N GLY A 170 13.13 -5.36 -23.46
CA GLY A 170 13.48 -4.08 -22.88
C GLY A 170 13.09 -3.95 -21.40
N THR A 171 13.40 -2.80 -20.81
CA THR A 171 13.06 -2.42 -19.43
C THR A 171 12.34 -1.07 -19.37
N LYS A 172 11.99 -0.51 -20.54
CA LYS A 172 11.30 0.78 -20.61
C LYS A 172 9.90 0.70 -20.01
N LEU A 173 9.63 1.55 -19.03
CA LEU A 173 8.33 1.67 -18.39
C LEU A 173 7.42 2.66 -19.13
N ASN A 174 6.14 2.31 -19.23
CA ASN A 174 5.09 3.26 -19.53
C ASN A 174 4.86 4.14 -18.29
N ARG A 175 5.37 5.37 -18.34
CA ARG A 175 5.37 6.30 -17.19
C ARG A 175 3.97 6.55 -16.62
N GLU A 176 2.99 6.82 -17.48
CA GLU A 176 1.61 7.11 -17.04
C GLU A 176 0.94 5.91 -16.37
N LYS A 177 1.27 4.69 -16.82
CA LYS A 177 0.74 3.48 -16.22
C LYS A 177 1.42 3.19 -14.88
N MET A 178 2.75 3.29 -14.83
CA MET A 178 3.51 3.09 -13.59
C MET A 178 3.08 4.08 -12.50
N GLU A 179 3.02 5.37 -12.82
CA GLU A 179 2.60 6.41 -11.85
C GLU A 179 1.19 6.14 -11.30
N ARG A 180 0.26 5.71 -12.16
CA ARG A 180 -1.11 5.36 -11.77
C ARG A 180 -1.16 4.18 -10.82
N GLU A 181 -0.42 3.11 -11.10
CA GLU A 181 -0.39 1.95 -10.22
C GLU A 181 0.31 2.26 -8.89
N VAL A 182 1.36 3.09 -8.89
CA VAL A 182 1.99 3.58 -7.65
C VAL A 182 1.01 4.40 -6.81
N LYS A 183 0.29 5.36 -7.41
CA LYS A 183 -0.73 6.16 -6.70
C LYS A 183 -1.81 5.27 -6.09
N LYS A 184 -2.34 4.35 -6.88
CA LYS A 184 -3.33 3.37 -6.43
C LYS A 184 -2.78 2.49 -5.30
N ALA A 185 -1.52 2.09 -5.34
CA ALA A 185 -0.90 1.32 -4.27
C ALA A 185 -0.82 2.13 -2.97
N ILE A 186 -0.37 3.39 -3.04
CA ILE A 186 -0.30 4.32 -1.89
C ILE A 186 -1.69 4.55 -1.30
N GLU A 187 -2.69 4.85 -2.12
CA GLU A 187 -4.07 5.09 -1.68
C GLU A 187 -4.71 3.87 -1.00
N ASN A 188 -4.36 2.66 -1.43
CA ASN A 188 -4.87 1.41 -0.85
C ASN A 188 -4.02 0.87 0.30
N GLY A 189 -2.88 1.51 0.62
CA GLY A 189 -1.94 1.02 1.62
C GLY A 189 -1.26 -0.30 1.24
N THR A 190 -1.09 -0.56 -0.07
CA THR A 190 -0.43 -1.77 -0.58
C THR A 190 1.06 -1.73 -0.27
N GLU A 191 1.60 -2.77 0.37
CA GLU A 191 3.01 -2.79 0.79
C GLU A 191 3.98 -3.06 -0.37
N GLU A 192 3.54 -3.75 -1.43
CA GLU A 192 4.38 -4.20 -2.53
C GLU A 192 3.63 -4.26 -3.86
N ILE A 193 4.28 -3.81 -4.94
CA ILE A 193 3.80 -3.95 -6.32
C ILE A 193 4.89 -4.55 -7.21
N ASP A 194 4.48 -5.38 -8.17
CA ASP A 194 5.33 -5.94 -9.21
C ASP A 194 5.01 -5.26 -10.55
N LEU A 195 6.00 -4.60 -11.14
CA LEU A 195 5.82 -3.84 -12.38
C LEU A 195 5.61 -4.72 -13.62
N GLU A 196 6.11 -5.96 -13.61
CA GLU A 196 5.92 -6.93 -14.69
C GLU A 196 4.49 -7.49 -14.65
N GLU A 197 4.01 -7.92 -13.48
CA GLU A 197 2.65 -8.43 -13.29
C GLU A 197 1.60 -7.35 -13.60
N LEU A 198 1.89 -6.10 -13.23
CA LEU A 198 1.06 -4.95 -13.58
C LEU A 198 1.17 -4.57 -15.06
N GLY A 199 2.13 -5.11 -15.80
CA GLY A 199 2.37 -4.85 -17.21
C GLY A 199 2.76 -3.41 -17.47
N CYS A 200 3.57 -2.82 -16.59
CA CYS A 200 4.04 -1.44 -16.69
C CYS A 200 5.10 -1.26 -17.78
N TYR A 201 5.71 -2.34 -18.27
CA TYR A 201 6.73 -2.29 -19.33
C TYR A 201 6.12 -2.14 -20.72
N GLU A 202 6.75 -1.28 -21.54
CA GLU A 202 6.52 -1.24 -22.97
C GLU A 202 7.04 -2.52 -23.62
N LYS A 203 6.27 -3.09 -24.54
CA LYS A 203 6.60 -4.37 -25.18
C LYS A 203 6.91 -4.20 -26.66
N PRO A 204 7.79 -5.05 -27.23
CA PRO A 204 7.94 -5.14 -28.66
C PRO A 204 6.59 -5.51 -29.30
N GLN A 205 6.37 -5.02 -30.51
CA GLN A 205 5.15 -5.24 -31.30
C GLN A 205 5.26 -6.47 -32.22
N VAL A 206 6.48 -6.89 -32.54
CA VAL A 206 6.74 -8.05 -33.39
C VAL A 206 7.73 -8.96 -32.68
N TYR A 207 7.34 -10.21 -32.51
CA TYR A 207 8.13 -11.26 -31.90
C TYR A 207 8.67 -12.20 -32.99
N GLN A 208 9.68 -12.98 -32.66
CA GLN A 208 10.35 -13.90 -33.57
C GLN A 208 9.41 -14.96 -34.14
N ASP A 209 8.35 -15.29 -33.42
CA ASP A 209 7.31 -16.23 -33.82
C ASP A 209 6.14 -15.56 -34.56
N ASP A 210 6.21 -14.26 -34.84
CA ASP A 210 5.21 -13.55 -35.64
C ASP A 210 5.07 -14.20 -37.02
N GLU A 211 3.83 -14.57 -37.36
CA GLU A 211 3.53 -15.32 -38.58
C GLU A 211 3.95 -14.57 -39.86
N ARG A 212 3.84 -13.24 -39.88
CA ARG A 212 4.23 -12.44 -41.05
C ARG A 212 5.75 -12.41 -41.17
N LEU A 213 6.46 -12.22 -40.07
CA LEU A 213 7.92 -12.24 -40.05
C LEU A 213 8.48 -13.61 -40.51
N GLN A 214 7.87 -14.70 -40.06
CA GLN A 214 8.22 -16.06 -40.46
C GLN A 214 7.93 -16.32 -41.94
N LYS A 215 6.85 -15.76 -42.47
CA LYS A 215 6.53 -15.85 -43.90
C LYS A 215 7.55 -15.08 -44.75
N ASP A 216 7.87 -13.84 -44.36
CA ASP A 216 8.84 -13.00 -45.06
C ASP A 216 10.24 -13.63 -45.08
N LEU A 217 10.64 -14.31 -44.00
CA LEU A 217 11.90 -15.06 -43.93
C LEU A 217 11.97 -16.13 -45.02
N LYS A 218 10.91 -16.93 -45.18
CA LYS A 218 10.83 -18.02 -46.16
C LYS A 218 10.89 -17.46 -47.58
N GLU A 219 10.06 -16.47 -47.89
CA GLU A 219 10.01 -15.86 -49.22
C GLU A 219 11.35 -15.24 -49.63
N LYS A 220 12.02 -14.52 -48.71
CA LYS A 220 13.33 -13.92 -48.99
C LYS A 220 14.43 -14.96 -49.21
N ASN A 221 14.44 -16.04 -48.42
CA ASN A 221 15.42 -17.11 -48.59
C ASN A 221 15.18 -17.95 -49.85
N GLU A 222 13.93 -18.16 -50.25
CA GLU A 222 13.60 -18.79 -51.53
C GLU A 222 14.06 -17.93 -52.71
N MET A 223 13.73 -16.62 -52.70
CA MET A 223 14.16 -15.69 -53.75
C MET A 223 15.68 -15.61 -53.89
N LEU A 224 16.41 -15.64 -52.78
CA LEU A 224 17.86 -15.63 -52.80
C LEU A 224 18.43 -16.87 -53.50
N ARG A 225 17.99 -18.07 -53.08
CA ARG A 225 18.48 -19.33 -53.68
C ARG A 225 18.21 -19.36 -55.19
N MET A 226 17.07 -18.84 -55.63
CA MET A 226 16.75 -18.73 -57.05
C MET A 226 17.70 -17.79 -57.80
N LYS A 227 18.11 -16.66 -57.19
CA LYS A 227 19.08 -15.73 -57.78
C LYS A 227 20.49 -16.33 -57.86
N GLU A 228 20.93 -17.06 -56.84
CA GLU A 228 22.23 -17.75 -56.85
C GLU A 228 22.28 -18.80 -57.97
N LEU A 229 21.25 -19.64 -58.09
CA LEU A 229 21.14 -20.63 -59.18
C LEU A 229 21.12 -19.98 -60.58
N ALA A 230 20.39 -18.87 -60.74
CA ALA A 230 20.36 -18.13 -62.01
C ALA A 230 21.74 -17.54 -62.37
N GLY A 231 22.44 -16.97 -61.38
CA GLY A 231 23.79 -16.42 -61.55
C GLY A 231 24.85 -17.46 -61.91
N GLU A 232 24.79 -18.65 -61.31
CA GLU A 232 25.71 -19.76 -61.64
C GLU A 232 25.41 -20.40 -63.00
N SER A 233 24.16 -20.37 -63.46
CA SER A 233 23.75 -20.93 -64.75
C SER A 233 24.03 -20.03 -65.97
N GLY A 234 24.47 -18.77 -65.76
CA GLY A 234 24.75 -17.82 -66.83
C GLY A 234 23.51 -17.36 -67.62
N ILE A 235 22.32 -17.53 -67.06
CA ILE A 235 21.05 -17.16 -67.70
C ILE A 235 20.68 -15.74 -67.24
N GLU A 236 20.86 -14.74 -68.10
CA GLU A 236 20.25 -13.41 -67.91
C GLU A 236 18.73 -13.55 -68.01
N ILE A 237 18.04 -13.46 -66.87
CA ILE A 237 16.58 -13.38 -66.80
C ILE A 237 16.18 -11.92 -67.07
N PHE A 238 15.77 -11.65 -68.32
CA PHE A 238 15.13 -10.41 -68.78
C PHE A 238 13.67 -10.29 -68.32
#